data_AF-A0A286GHG5-F1
#
_entry.id   AF-A0A286GHG5-F1
#
_cell.length_a   1.000
_cell.length_b   1.000
_cell.length_c   1.000
_cell.angle_alpha   90.00
_cell.angle_beta   90.00
_cell.angle_gamma   90.00
#
_symmetry.space_group_name_H-M   'P 1'
#
loop_
_entity.id
_entity.type
_entity.pdbx_description
1 polymer ?
#
loop_
_entity_poly.entity_id
_entity_poly.type
_entity_poly.pdbx_seq_one_letter_code
_entity_poly.pdbx_strand_id
1 'polypeptide(L)'
;MPDKLLLVEGTFDKYFIEELLRQTPNKVGKLTIEPFKKKDEAGLKPDEKGIYALLRSLPVTIRATSPDNILGLIVDADISAVGRWQRIRQILTDAGYENLPDLFPNGLILSGNDILPRFGLWMMPDNQEQGIIENFIRQLIYEEDKLQPEVDFALDSLQRKNLQLFTDVHRPKAFIRTWLAWQEKPEMSFGVAVSKRVLTTDADLCLRFVSWLTLLFNAQ
;
A
#
# COMPACT_ATOMS: atom_id res chain seq x y z
N MET A 1 21.25 6.46 0.44
CA MET A 1 19.86 6.16 0.04
C MET A 1 19.44 7.18 -1.01
N PRO A 2 18.46 6.91 -1.89
CA PRO A 2 17.94 7.93 -2.79
C PRO A 2 17.30 9.09 -2.01
N ASP A 3 17.24 10.26 -2.62
CA ASP A 3 16.73 11.49 -1.97
C ASP A 3 15.22 11.44 -1.72
N LYS A 4 14.50 10.68 -2.54
CA LYS A 4 13.06 10.43 -2.44
C LYS A 4 12.80 8.94 -2.55
N LEU A 5 12.51 8.30 -1.42
CA LEU A 5 12.30 6.86 -1.33
C LEU A 5 10.87 6.56 -0.89
N LEU A 6 10.14 5.75 -1.65
CA LEU A 6 8.87 5.15 -1.23
C LEU A 6 9.07 3.66 -1.01
N LEU A 7 8.85 3.20 0.22
CA LEU A 7 8.92 1.79 0.56
C LEU A 7 7.54 1.15 0.54
N VAL A 8 7.45 -0.03 -0.07
CA VAL A 8 6.21 -0.80 -0.24
C VAL A 8 6.41 -2.25 0.20
N GLU A 9 5.34 -2.99 0.51
CA GLU A 9 5.47 -4.34 1.07
C GLU A 9 6.02 -5.36 0.06
N GLY A 10 5.56 -5.28 -1.19
CA GLY A 10 5.87 -6.26 -2.22
C GLY A 10 6.30 -5.69 -3.57
N THR A 11 6.93 -6.55 -4.36
CA THR A 11 7.33 -6.22 -5.74
C THR A 11 6.11 -5.93 -6.63
N PHE A 12 4.98 -6.59 -6.41
CA PHE A 12 3.75 -6.32 -7.17
C PHE A 12 3.21 -4.92 -6.89
N ASP A 13 3.23 -4.48 -5.62
CA ASP A 13 2.80 -3.16 -5.18
C ASP A 13 3.65 -2.08 -5.83
N LYS A 14 4.97 -2.29 -5.87
CA LYS A 14 5.91 -1.42 -6.57
C LYS A 14 5.48 -1.22 -8.02
N TYR A 15 5.33 -2.30 -8.79
CA TYR A 15 4.98 -2.18 -10.21
C TYR A 15 3.59 -1.57 -10.43
N PHE A 16 2.63 -1.85 -9.55
CA PHE A 16 1.31 -1.23 -9.61
C PHE A 16 1.41 0.29 -9.39
N ILE A 17 2.08 0.75 -8.33
CA ILE A 17 2.20 2.18 -8.02
C ILE A 17 3.03 2.90 -9.09
N GLU A 18 4.09 2.28 -9.60
CA GLU A 18 4.89 2.83 -10.72
C GLU A 18 4.04 3.04 -11.98
N GLU A 19 3.11 2.13 -12.29
CA GLU A 19 2.18 2.34 -13.39
C GLU A 19 1.15 3.43 -13.06
N LEU A 20 0.56 3.38 -11.87
CA LEU A 20 -0.45 4.35 -11.44
C LEU A 20 0.05 5.78 -11.60
N LEU A 21 1.26 6.05 -11.11
CA LEU A 21 1.91 7.35 -11.23
C LEU A 21 2.20 7.76 -12.68
N ARG A 22 2.42 6.80 -13.58
CA ARG A 22 2.64 7.07 -15.00
C ARG A 22 1.36 7.48 -15.73
N GLN A 23 0.23 6.93 -15.31
CA GLN A 23 -1.08 7.23 -15.89
C GLN A 23 -1.72 8.48 -15.29
N THR A 24 -1.31 8.91 -14.10
CA THR A 24 -1.85 10.11 -13.47
C THR A 24 -1.26 11.40 -14.04
N PRO A 25 -2.09 12.42 -14.37
CA PRO A 25 -1.63 13.66 -14.99
C PRO A 25 -0.82 14.55 -14.04
N ASN A 26 -1.10 14.49 -12.72
CA ASN A 26 -0.35 15.21 -11.70
C ASN A 26 0.96 14.46 -11.40
N LYS A 27 2.06 14.97 -11.95
CA LYS A 27 3.37 14.35 -11.80
C LYS A 27 3.85 14.48 -10.36
N VAL A 28 3.75 13.40 -9.61
CA VAL A 28 4.66 13.19 -8.47
C VAL A 28 6.07 13.25 -9.03
N GLY A 29 6.93 14.06 -8.41
CA GLY A 29 8.32 14.22 -8.81
C GLY A 29 9.04 12.88 -8.82
N LYS A 30 10.17 12.81 -9.54
CA LYS A 30 10.95 11.57 -9.63
C LYS A 30 11.27 11.05 -8.23
N LEU A 31 10.82 9.83 -7.96
CA LEU A 31 11.07 9.12 -6.70
C LEU A 31 11.46 7.68 -6.99
N THR A 32 12.14 7.05 -6.04
CA THR A 32 12.52 5.64 -6.11
C THR A 32 11.53 4.82 -5.29
N ILE A 33 10.88 3.83 -5.91
CA ILE A 33 10.00 2.88 -5.22
C ILE A 33 10.77 1.58 -5.02
N GLU A 34 10.83 1.08 -3.78
CA GLU A 34 11.47 -0.20 -3.49
C GLU A 34 10.60 -1.06 -2.57
N PRO A 35 10.47 -2.36 -2.86
CA PRO A 35 9.90 -3.27 -1.88
C PRO A 35 10.85 -3.37 -0.68
N PHE A 36 10.30 -3.64 0.50
CA PHE A 36 11.14 -4.00 1.63
C PHE A 36 11.95 -5.26 1.31
N LYS A 37 13.28 -5.12 1.32
CA LYS A 37 14.19 -6.25 1.20
C LYS A 37 14.04 -7.09 2.45
N LYS A 38 13.34 -8.22 2.31
CA LYS A 38 13.39 -9.36 3.23
C LYS A 38 14.84 -9.85 3.30
N LYS A 39 15.69 -9.23 4.13
CA LYS A 39 17.00 -9.82 4.44
C LYS A 39 16.73 -11.11 5.20
N ASP A 40 17.14 -12.22 4.59
CA ASP A 40 17.24 -13.56 5.14
C ASP A 40 16.03 -14.00 5.98
N GLU A 41 14.97 -14.44 5.28
CA GLU A 41 13.87 -15.22 5.90
C GLU A 41 14.33 -16.59 6.46
N ALA A 42 15.58 -16.97 6.21
CA ALA A 42 16.18 -18.20 6.70
C ALA A 42 16.39 -18.10 8.22
N GLY A 43 15.39 -18.55 8.99
CA GLY A 43 15.43 -18.61 10.45
C GLY A 43 14.35 -17.79 11.16
N LEU A 44 13.55 -16.99 10.44
CA LEU A 44 12.40 -16.29 11.01
C LEU A 44 11.20 -17.23 11.13
N LYS A 45 10.51 -17.18 12.27
CA LYS A 45 9.26 -17.94 12.44
C LYS A 45 8.17 -17.41 11.47
N PRO A 46 7.15 -18.21 11.10
CA PRO A 46 6.12 -17.79 10.14
C PRO A 46 5.39 -16.49 10.52
N ASP A 47 5.24 -16.22 11.82
CA ASP A 47 4.69 -15.02 12.44
C ASP A 47 5.65 -13.82 12.43
N GLU A 48 6.91 -14.00 12.02
CA GLU A 48 7.94 -12.94 11.93
C GLU A 48 8.25 -12.53 10.48
N LYS A 49 7.49 -13.06 9.51
CA LYS A 49 7.63 -12.74 8.08
C LYS A 49 6.75 -11.57 7.65
N GLY A 50 7.14 -10.87 6.57
CA GLY A 50 6.35 -9.78 6.00
C GLY A 50 6.39 -8.49 6.82
N ILE A 51 5.22 -7.97 7.21
CA ILE A 51 5.04 -6.69 7.92
C ILE A 51 5.91 -6.55 9.19
N TYR A 52 6.18 -7.64 9.91
CA TYR A 52 7.03 -7.58 11.11
C TYR A 52 8.49 -7.26 10.80
N ALA A 53 9.03 -7.83 9.72
CA ALA A 53 10.38 -7.51 9.25
C ALA A 53 10.47 -6.04 8.81
N LEU A 54 9.41 -5.56 8.14
CA LEU A 54 9.25 -4.16 7.75
C LEU A 54 9.29 -3.24 8.99
N LEU A 55 8.43 -3.49 9.97
CA LEU A 55 8.36 -2.70 11.21
C LEU A 55 9.66 -2.73 12.01
N ARG A 56 10.38 -3.86 12.02
CA ARG A 56 11.69 -3.99 12.67
C ARG A 56 12.79 -3.20 11.96
N SER A 57 12.73 -3.11 10.63
CA SER A 57 13.72 -2.37 9.84
C SER A 57 13.47 -0.87 9.80
N LEU A 58 12.22 -0.44 9.99
CA LEU A 58 11.81 0.95 9.88
C LEU A 58 12.64 1.93 10.74
N PRO A 59 12.94 1.67 12.04
CA PRO A 59 13.79 2.55 12.83
C PRO A 59 15.19 2.74 12.23
N VAL A 60 15.76 1.66 11.66
CA VAL A 60 17.09 1.70 11.03
C VAL A 60 17.03 2.49 9.73
N THR A 61 15.99 2.27 8.93
CA THR A 61 15.77 3.00 7.68
C THR A 61 15.61 4.50 7.92
N ILE A 62 14.82 4.90 8.92
CA ILE A 62 14.63 6.32 9.28
C ILE A 62 15.99 6.95 9.61
N ARG A 63 16.77 6.32 10.52
CA ARG A 63 18.10 6.82 10.91
C ARG A 63 19.14 6.83 9.79
N ALA A 64 19.00 5.94 8.81
CA ALA A 64 19.91 5.86 7.67
C ALA A 64 19.55 6.82 6.53
N THR A 65 18.39 7.48 6.61
CA THR A 65 17.91 8.47 5.63
C THR A 65 18.40 9.84 6.06
N SER A 66 18.98 10.61 5.12
CA SER A 66 19.45 11.98 5.38
C SER A 66 18.28 12.89 5.81
N PRO A 67 18.48 13.84 6.73
CA PRO A 67 17.46 14.84 7.09
C PRO A 67 16.89 15.62 5.90
N ASP A 68 17.72 15.87 4.87
CA ASP A 68 17.32 16.55 3.63
C ASP A 68 16.51 15.67 2.66
N ASN A 69 16.33 14.39 2.98
CA ASN A 69 15.65 13.42 2.11
C ASN A 69 14.19 13.17 2.57
N ILE A 70 13.43 12.53 1.68
CA ILE A 70 12.02 12.20 1.89
C ILE A 70 11.85 10.68 1.90
N LEU A 71 11.26 10.16 2.98
CA LEU A 71 10.92 8.75 3.15
C LEU A 71 9.40 8.56 3.22
N GLY A 72 8.83 7.91 2.21
CA GLY A 72 7.46 7.42 2.20
C GLY A 72 7.39 5.95 2.56
N LEU A 73 6.31 5.56 3.24
CA LEU A 73 5.99 4.19 3.58
C LEU A 73 4.54 3.88 3.20
N ILE A 74 4.34 2.76 2.52
CA ILE A 74 3.02 2.16 2.31
C ILE A 74 3.00 0.82 3.02
N VAL A 75 1.98 0.61 3.84
CA VAL A 75 1.71 -0.67 4.53
C VAL A 75 0.27 -1.06 4.32
N ASP A 76 0.00 -2.36 4.29
CA ASP A 76 -1.34 -2.89 4.47
C ASP A 76 -1.86 -2.55 5.87
N ALA A 77 -3.17 -2.59 6.15
CA ALA A 77 -3.71 -2.58 7.52
C ALA A 77 -3.96 -4.00 8.08
N ASP A 78 -3.96 -5.01 7.20
CA ASP A 78 -4.40 -6.39 7.41
C ASP A 78 -5.66 -6.48 8.29
N ILE A 79 -5.50 -6.87 9.56
CA ILE A 79 -6.56 -7.21 10.51
C ILE A 79 -6.90 -6.02 11.44
N SER A 80 -6.02 -5.02 11.57
CA SER A 80 -6.29 -3.87 12.45
C SER A 80 -5.49 -2.64 12.04
N ALA A 81 -6.16 -1.69 11.40
CA ALA A 81 -5.59 -0.37 11.09
C ALA A 81 -5.15 0.37 12.36
N VAL A 82 -5.98 0.33 13.41
CA VAL A 82 -5.67 0.95 14.72
C VAL A 82 -4.42 0.33 15.34
N GLY A 83 -4.34 -1.00 15.44
CA GLY A 83 -3.19 -1.68 16.02
C GLY A 83 -1.91 -1.44 15.20
N ARG A 84 -2.03 -1.35 13.87
CA ARG A 84 -0.92 -1.01 12.99
C ARG A 84 -0.42 0.40 13.22
N TRP A 85 -1.35 1.35 13.30
CA TRP A 85 -1.01 2.73 13.57
C TRP A 85 -0.33 2.87 14.92
N GLN A 86 -0.86 2.28 15.99
CA GLN A 86 -0.25 2.32 17.32
C GLN A 86 1.19 1.84 17.31
N ARG A 87 1.48 0.74 16.61
CA ARG A 87 2.84 0.20 16.51
C ARG A 87 3.79 1.09 15.71
N ILE A 88 3.34 1.63 14.58
CA ILE A 88 4.16 2.56 13.78
C ILE A 88 4.35 3.89 14.52
N ARG A 89 3.30 4.41 15.17
CA ARG A 89 3.37 5.61 16.00
C ARG A 89 4.41 5.46 17.11
N GLN A 90 4.48 4.31 17.77
CA GLN A 90 5.52 4.05 18.76
C GLN A 90 6.92 4.11 18.14
N ILE A 91 7.13 3.46 16.98
CA ILE A 91 8.41 3.50 16.25
C ILE A 91 8.80 4.95 15.89
N LEU A 92 7.85 5.75 15.42
CA LEU A 92 8.08 7.15 15.06
C LEU A 92 8.39 8.00 16.29
N THR A 93 7.70 7.76 17.41
CA THR A 93 7.98 8.41 18.71
C THR A 93 9.39 8.09 19.17
N ASP A 94 9.78 6.81 19.13
CA ASP A 94 11.11 6.35 19.54
C ASP A 94 12.22 6.87 18.63
N ALA A 95 11.90 7.16 17.36
CA ALA A 95 12.81 7.78 16.41
C ALA A 95 13.00 9.29 16.66
N GLY A 96 12.10 9.94 17.41
CA GLY A 96 12.16 11.37 17.73
C GLY A 96 11.21 12.25 16.92
N TYR A 97 10.22 11.70 16.21
CA TYR A 97 9.14 12.51 15.64
C TYR A 97 8.20 12.99 16.73
N GLU A 98 7.84 14.28 16.67
CA GLU A 98 6.96 14.92 17.63
C GLU A 98 5.56 15.18 17.05
N ASN A 99 4.61 15.57 17.91
CA ASN A 99 3.24 15.96 17.52
C ASN A 99 2.48 14.90 16.71
N LEU A 100 2.70 13.62 17.02
CA LEU A 100 2.02 12.52 16.35
C LEU A 100 0.54 12.43 16.78
N PRO A 101 -0.41 12.39 15.83
CA PRO A 101 -1.83 12.33 16.17
C PRO A 101 -2.16 11.01 16.89
N ASP A 102 -3.18 11.04 17.75
CA ASP A 102 -3.61 9.83 18.47
C ASP A 102 -4.33 8.83 17.52
N LEU A 103 -5.15 9.35 16.61
CA LEU A 103 -5.77 8.58 15.54
C LEU A 103 -5.00 8.76 14.23
N PHE A 104 -5.00 7.72 13.38
CA PHE A 104 -4.33 7.80 12.09
C PHE A 104 -5.09 8.77 11.17
N PRO A 105 -4.42 9.77 10.57
CA PRO A 105 -5.06 10.71 9.65
C PRO A 105 -5.30 10.07 8.28
N ASN A 106 -5.97 10.80 7.39
CA ASN A 106 -6.19 10.42 5.98
C ASN A 106 -4.91 10.51 5.14
N GLY A 107 -3.89 9.75 5.52
CA GLY A 107 -2.51 9.85 5.01
C GLY A 107 -1.68 10.74 5.93
N LEU A 108 -0.65 10.17 6.55
CA LEU A 108 0.25 10.90 7.43
C LEU A 108 1.38 11.53 6.63
N ILE A 109 1.69 12.78 6.96
CA ILE A 109 2.91 13.46 6.53
C ILE A 109 3.47 14.19 7.74
N LEU A 110 4.74 13.92 8.06
CA LEU A 110 5.51 14.54 9.11
C LEU A 110 6.63 15.35 8.49
N SER A 111 6.80 16.58 8.96
CA SER A 111 7.99 17.36 8.64
C SER A 111 9.24 16.69 9.20
N GLY A 112 10.35 16.81 8.46
CA GLY A 112 11.67 16.50 9.00
C GLY A 112 12.14 17.57 9.98
N ASN A 113 13.32 17.35 10.54
CA ASN A 113 14.07 18.31 11.36
C ASN A 113 15.57 18.11 11.10
N ASP A 114 16.45 18.73 11.88
CA ASP A 114 17.91 18.66 11.67
C ASP A 114 18.50 17.23 11.71
N ILE A 115 17.76 16.25 12.23
CA ILE A 115 18.22 14.86 12.41
C ILE A 115 17.32 13.82 11.74
N LEU A 116 16.09 14.18 11.35
CA LEU A 116 15.09 13.26 10.80
C LEU A 116 14.61 13.71 9.42
N PRO A 117 14.44 12.77 8.47
CA PRO A 117 13.88 13.09 7.16
C PRO A 117 12.42 13.51 7.26
N ARG A 118 11.92 14.15 6.20
CA ARG A 118 10.47 14.23 5.97
C ARG A 118 9.92 12.81 5.81
N PHE A 119 8.86 12.48 6.53
CA PHE A 119 8.29 11.14 6.53
C PHE A 119 6.83 11.15 6.13
N GLY A 120 6.39 10.18 5.35
CA GLY A 120 4.98 9.95 5.07
C GLY A 120 4.60 8.49 5.25
N LEU A 121 3.37 8.27 5.72
CA LEU A 121 2.78 6.94 5.83
C LEU A 121 1.39 6.93 5.19
N TRP A 122 1.18 5.96 4.29
CA TRP A 122 -0.13 5.56 3.81
C TRP A 122 -0.43 4.16 4.28
N MET A 123 -1.62 3.96 4.83
CA MET A 123 -2.10 2.65 5.25
C MET A 123 -3.20 2.20 4.30
N MET A 124 -3.00 1.07 3.62
CA MET A 124 -4.00 0.53 2.72
C MET A 124 -5.26 0.08 3.48
N PRO A 125 -6.42 0.09 2.82
CA PRO A 125 -6.61 0.61 1.46
C PRO A 125 -6.71 2.14 1.42
N ASP A 126 -7.19 2.79 2.48
CA ASP A 126 -7.68 4.17 2.41
C ASP A 126 -7.30 5.06 3.61
N ASN A 127 -6.45 4.56 4.49
CA ASN A 127 -6.04 5.11 5.80
C ASN A 127 -7.08 5.03 6.93
N GLN A 128 -8.22 4.37 6.72
CA GLN A 128 -9.30 4.30 7.70
C GLN A 128 -9.65 2.86 8.04
N GLU A 129 -9.91 2.07 7.01
CA GLU A 129 -10.39 0.71 7.14
C GLU A 129 -9.25 -0.29 7.22
N GLN A 130 -9.58 -1.47 7.74
CA GLN A 130 -8.70 -2.62 7.58
C GLN A 130 -8.67 -3.07 6.11
N GLY A 131 -7.53 -3.61 5.67
CA GLY A 131 -7.41 -4.18 4.34
C GLY A 131 -6.00 -4.13 3.81
N ILE A 132 -5.90 -4.49 2.54
CA ILE A 132 -4.64 -4.66 1.81
C ILE A 132 -4.71 -3.94 0.47
N ILE A 133 -3.61 -3.89 -0.27
CA ILE A 133 -3.59 -3.26 -1.59
C ILE A 133 -4.65 -3.82 -2.56
N GLU A 134 -5.00 -5.11 -2.47
CA GLU A 134 -6.08 -5.68 -3.29
C GLU A 134 -7.45 -5.04 -2.99
N ASN A 135 -7.71 -4.58 -1.76
CA ASN A 135 -8.90 -3.79 -1.45
C ASN A 135 -8.84 -2.43 -2.14
N PHE A 136 -7.68 -1.76 -2.14
CA PHE A 136 -7.50 -0.50 -2.86
C PHE A 136 -7.73 -0.68 -4.36
N ILE A 137 -7.14 -1.70 -4.96
CA ILE A 137 -7.29 -1.99 -6.40
C ILE A 137 -8.75 -2.29 -6.76
N ARG A 138 -9.48 -3.00 -5.91
CA ARG A 138 -10.91 -3.26 -6.12
C ARG A 138 -11.73 -1.96 -6.22
N GLN A 139 -11.38 -0.92 -5.46
CA GLN A 139 -12.03 0.39 -5.54
C GLN A 139 -11.71 1.15 -6.83
N LEU A 140 -10.75 0.67 -7.63
CA LEU A 140 -10.42 1.22 -8.94
C LEU A 140 -11.15 0.49 -10.08
N ILE A 141 -11.98 -0.52 -9.78
CA ILE A 141 -12.86 -1.10 -10.79
C ILE A 141 -14.04 -0.15 -10.99
N TYR A 142 -14.43 0.10 -12.24
CA TYR A 142 -15.56 0.95 -12.57
C TYR A 142 -16.85 0.50 -11.86
N GLU A 143 -17.67 1.47 -11.44
CA GLU A 143 -18.92 1.19 -10.70
C GLU A 143 -19.90 0.35 -11.55
N GLU A 144 -19.91 0.57 -12.85
CA GLU A 144 -20.72 -0.15 -13.84
C GLU A 144 -20.14 -1.50 -14.28
N ASP A 145 -19.03 -1.96 -13.69
CA ASP A 145 -18.42 -3.24 -14.03
C ASP A 145 -19.35 -4.42 -13.72
N LYS A 146 -19.66 -5.19 -14.75
CA LYS A 146 -20.60 -6.33 -14.66
C LYS A 146 -19.95 -7.60 -14.12
N LEU A 147 -18.62 -7.67 -14.05
CA LEU A 147 -17.91 -8.86 -13.57
C LEU A 147 -17.75 -8.86 -12.06
N GLN A 148 -17.65 -7.69 -11.40
CA GLN A 148 -17.53 -7.63 -9.94
C GLN A 148 -18.63 -8.43 -9.20
N PRO A 149 -19.93 -8.28 -9.52
CA PRO A 149 -20.98 -9.02 -8.83
C PRO A 149 -20.89 -10.53 -9.07
N GLU A 150 -20.46 -10.95 -10.27
CA GLU A 150 -20.29 -12.36 -10.62
C GLU A 150 -19.14 -13.01 -9.85
N VAL A 151 -18.04 -12.25 -9.64
CA VAL A 151 -16.91 -12.72 -8.83
C VAL A 151 -17.32 -12.86 -7.37
N ASP A 152 -17.99 -11.87 -6.78
CA ASP A 152 -18.49 -11.98 -5.41
C ASP A 152 -19.47 -13.13 -5.26
N PHE A 153 -20.41 -13.31 -6.20
CA PHE A 153 -21.33 -14.43 -6.20
C PHE A 153 -20.61 -15.79 -6.22
N ALA A 154 -19.58 -15.93 -7.06
CA ALA A 154 -18.77 -17.14 -7.13
C ALA A 154 -18.04 -17.42 -5.81
N LEU A 155 -17.40 -16.40 -5.22
CA LEU A 155 -16.70 -16.53 -3.94
C LEU A 155 -17.67 -16.86 -2.79
N ASP A 156 -18.82 -16.20 -2.73
CA ASP A 156 -19.86 -16.43 -1.72
C ASP A 156 -20.49 -17.82 -1.87
N SER A 157 -20.62 -18.31 -3.11
CA SER A 157 -21.08 -19.67 -3.39
C SER A 157 -20.07 -20.71 -2.88
N LEU A 158 -18.76 -20.49 -3.08
CA LEU A 158 -17.73 -21.34 -2.50
C LEU A 158 -17.76 -21.31 -0.98
N GLN A 159 -17.91 -20.12 -0.37
CA GLN A 159 -18.02 -19.94 1.07
C GLN A 159 -19.24 -20.67 1.67
N ARG A 160 -20.42 -20.51 1.08
CA ARG A 160 -21.64 -21.21 1.54
C ARG A 160 -21.56 -22.72 1.41
N LYS A 161 -20.87 -23.23 0.38
CA LYS A 161 -20.67 -24.67 0.16
C LYS A 161 -19.49 -25.22 0.96
N ASN A 162 -18.75 -24.37 1.68
CA ASN A 162 -17.51 -24.71 2.37
C ASN A 162 -16.48 -25.37 1.43
N LEU A 163 -16.37 -24.84 0.21
CA LEU A 163 -15.46 -25.30 -0.84
C LEU A 163 -14.26 -24.37 -1.03
N GLN A 164 -14.22 -23.20 -0.37
CA GLN A 164 -13.06 -22.33 -0.51
C GLN A 164 -11.82 -22.93 0.15
N LEU A 165 -10.70 -22.86 -0.56
CA LEU A 165 -9.38 -23.24 -0.02
C LEU A 165 -8.62 -22.02 0.55
N PHE A 166 -9.04 -20.82 0.18
CA PHE A 166 -8.49 -19.58 0.71
C PHE A 166 -9.13 -19.26 2.07
N THR A 167 -8.37 -18.62 2.94
CA THR A 167 -8.87 -18.06 4.21
C THR A 167 -9.58 -16.73 3.97
N ASP A 168 -10.40 -16.27 4.92
CA ASP A 168 -11.13 -15.00 4.77
C ASP A 168 -10.19 -13.79 4.56
N VAL A 169 -9.03 -13.79 5.22
CA VAL A 169 -7.97 -12.78 5.02
C VAL A 169 -7.41 -12.77 3.60
N HIS A 170 -7.50 -13.88 2.87
CA HIS A 170 -7.09 -13.99 1.47
C HIS A 170 -8.26 -13.78 0.49
N ARG A 171 -9.49 -13.55 0.96
CA ARG A 171 -10.65 -13.31 0.08
C ARG A 171 -10.44 -12.10 -0.85
N PRO A 172 -9.89 -10.94 -0.43
CA PRO A 172 -9.61 -9.83 -1.36
C PRO A 172 -8.64 -10.22 -2.48
N LYS A 173 -7.65 -11.07 -2.17
CA LYS A 173 -6.71 -11.60 -3.17
C LYS A 173 -7.41 -12.53 -4.15
N ALA A 174 -8.26 -13.44 -3.66
CA ALA A 174 -9.06 -14.31 -4.50
C ALA A 174 -9.96 -13.50 -5.44
N PHE A 175 -10.64 -12.47 -4.90
CA PHE A 175 -11.50 -11.57 -5.67
C PHE A 175 -10.76 -10.94 -6.84
N ILE A 176 -9.70 -10.17 -6.57
CA ILE A 176 -9.08 -9.39 -7.64
C ILE A 176 -8.37 -10.28 -8.67
N ARG A 177 -7.84 -11.43 -8.24
CA ARG A 177 -7.20 -12.39 -9.15
C ARG A 177 -8.21 -13.09 -10.05
N THR A 178 -9.36 -13.48 -9.51
CA THR A 178 -10.46 -14.04 -10.33
C THR A 178 -11.02 -12.99 -11.28
N TRP A 179 -11.25 -11.76 -10.80
CA TRP A 179 -11.73 -10.66 -11.65
C TRP A 179 -10.76 -10.37 -12.81
N LEU A 180 -9.45 -10.34 -12.55
CA LEU A 180 -8.43 -10.19 -13.60
C LEU A 180 -8.42 -11.37 -14.57
N ALA A 181 -8.55 -12.61 -14.07
CA ALA A 181 -8.58 -13.81 -14.90
C ALA A 181 -9.80 -13.86 -15.84
N TRP A 182 -10.85 -13.08 -15.55
CA TRP A 182 -12.06 -12.95 -16.39
C TRP A 182 -12.03 -11.75 -17.33
N GLN A 183 -10.96 -10.95 -17.30
CA GLN A 183 -10.74 -9.90 -18.29
C GLN A 183 -10.37 -10.50 -19.66
N GLU A 184 -10.41 -9.67 -20.71
CA GLU A 184 -10.05 -10.08 -22.08
C GLU A 184 -8.67 -10.75 -22.15
N LYS A 185 -7.71 -10.33 -21.31
CA LYS A 185 -6.41 -10.99 -21.13
C LYS A 185 -6.26 -11.51 -19.69
N PRO A 186 -6.48 -12.80 -19.45
CA PRO A 186 -6.46 -13.39 -18.10
C PRO A 186 -5.13 -13.26 -17.34
N GLU A 187 -4.01 -13.14 -18.06
CA GLU A 187 -2.66 -13.05 -17.52
C GLU A 187 -2.23 -11.63 -17.10
N MET A 188 -3.16 -10.68 -17.13
CA MET A 188 -2.88 -9.27 -16.86
C MET A 188 -2.41 -9.03 -15.41
N SER A 189 -1.33 -8.26 -15.25
CA SER A 189 -0.91 -7.76 -13.94
C SER A 189 -1.68 -6.48 -13.56
N PHE A 190 -1.67 -6.11 -12.27
CA PHE A 190 -2.32 -4.88 -11.80
C PHE A 190 -1.81 -3.63 -12.54
N GLY A 191 -0.50 -3.53 -12.75
CA GLY A 191 0.08 -2.46 -13.56
C GLY A 191 -0.47 -2.46 -14.99
N VAL A 192 -0.49 -3.61 -15.67
CA VAL A 192 -1.05 -3.65 -17.04
C VAL A 192 -2.54 -3.27 -17.06
N ALA A 193 -3.31 -3.62 -16.03
CA ALA A 193 -4.72 -3.25 -15.91
C ALA A 193 -4.92 -1.73 -15.79
N VAL A 194 -4.07 -1.05 -15.03
CA VAL A 194 -4.04 0.42 -14.96
C VAL A 194 -3.63 1.02 -16.32
N SER A 195 -2.54 0.51 -16.92
CA SER A 195 -2.01 0.99 -18.20
C SER A 195 -3.04 0.91 -19.34
N LYS A 196 -3.83 -0.16 -19.36
CA LYS A 196 -4.88 -0.41 -20.35
C LYS A 196 -6.23 0.21 -19.98
N ARG A 197 -6.31 0.98 -18.89
CA ARG A 197 -7.56 1.60 -18.38
C ARG A 197 -8.68 0.60 -18.08
N VAL A 198 -8.31 -0.65 -17.79
CA VAL A 198 -9.24 -1.67 -17.25
C VAL A 198 -9.60 -1.31 -15.80
N LEU A 199 -8.66 -0.70 -15.09
CA LEU A 199 -8.89 0.01 -13.83
C LEU A 199 -8.96 1.51 -14.10
N THR A 200 -9.88 2.21 -13.43
CA THR A 200 -9.96 3.67 -13.45
C THR A 200 -8.91 4.29 -12.54
N THR A 201 -8.36 5.43 -12.95
CA THR A 201 -7.50 6.28 -12.11
C THR A 201 -8.24 7.49 -11.55
N ASP A 202 -9.52 7.64 -11.88
CA ASP A 202 -10.32 8.82 -11.57
C ASP A 202 -11.18 8.64 -10.30
N ALA A 203 -11.15 7.45 -9.70
CA ALA A 203 -11.81 7.19 -8.42
C ALA A 203 -11.27 8.11 -7.32
N ASP A 204 -12.17 8.62 -6.46
CA ASP A 204 -11.83 9.55 -5.37
C ASP A 204 -10.68 9.02 -4.48
N LEU A 205 -10.67 7.72 -4.21
CA LEU A 205 -9.60 7.07 -3.44
C LEU A 205 -8.24 7.15 -4.15
N CYS A 206 -8.21 6.92 -5.46
CA CYS A 206 -7.00 7.06 -6.28
C CYS A 206 -6.48 8.50 -6.26
N LEU A 207 -7.38 9.46 -6.46
CA LEU A 207 -7.03 10.88 -6.47
C LEU A 207 -6.47 11.34 -5.11
N ARG A 208 -7.05 10.88 -3.99
CA ARG A 208 -6.51 11.14 -2.65
C ARG A 208 -5.13 10.52 -2.46
N PHE A 209 -4.92 9.28 -2.90
CA PHE A 209 -3.63 8.60 -2.80
C PHE A 209 -2.54 9.33 -3.58
N VAL A 210 -2.83 9.71 -4.83
CA VAL A 210 -1.90 10.47 -5.69
C VAL A 210 -1.64 11.86 -5.13
N SER A 211 -2.66 12.52 -4.57
CA SER A 211 -2.52 13.80 -3.90
C SER A 211 -1.58 13.70 -2.69
N TRP A 212 -1.74 12.67 -1.86
CA TRP A 212 -0.83 12.41 -0.73
C TRP A 212 0.62 12.20 -1.19
N LEU A 213 0.85 11.39 -2.24
CA LEU A 213 2.20 11.21 -2.82
C LEU A 213 2.77 12.53 -3.32
N THR A 214 1.95 13.35 -3.98
CA THR A 214 2.34 14.66 -4.48
C THR A 214 2.75 15.59 -3.32
N LEU A 215 1.93 15.68 -2.27
CA LEU A 215 2.21 16.49 -1.08
C LEU A 215 3.45 16.03 -0.30
N LEU A 216 3.71 14.72 -0.31
CA LEU A 216 4.88 14.16 0.35
C LEU A 216 6.16 14.48 -0.43
N PHE A 217 6.20 14.14 -1.73
CA PHE A 217 7.44 14.13 -2.52
C PHE A 217 7.70 15.39 -3.35
N ASN A 218 6.73 16.29 -3.51
CA ASN A 218 6.94 17.57 -4.21
C ASN A 218 7.11 18.76 -3.26
N ALA A 219 7.14 18.52 -1.94
CA ALA A 219 7.57 19.53 -0.99
C ALA A 219 8.98 20.01 -1.37
N GLN A 220 9.12 21.33 -1.52
CA GLN A 220 10.38 22.03 -1.77
C GLN A 220 11.13 22.24 -0.47
#